data_AF-A0A855F3T6-F1
#
_entry.id   AF-A0A855F3T6-F1
#
_cell.length_a   1.000
_cell.length_b   1.000
_cell.length_c   1.000
_cell.angle_alpha   90.00
_cell.angle_beta   90.00
_cell.angle_gamma   90.00
#
_symmetry.space_group_name_H-M   'P 1'
#
loop_
_entity.id
_entity.type
_entity.pdbx_description
1 polymer ?
#
loop_
_entity_poly.entity_id
_entity_poly.type
_entity_poly.pdbx_seq_one_letter_code
_entity_poly.pdbx_strand_id
1 'polypeptide(L)'
;MSLYNDLVRHEFGKGATVDELEGIQNRMDEAVSDLLLGISAIGSLMFWATDNDNYTEETAKGDMRKIGAMLGTIGEVVLALNDTVANAGVCRSDCVKESKMRAGK
;
A
#
# COMPACT_ATOMS: atom_id res chain seq x y z
N MET A 1 -8.63 4.54 -13.31
CA MET A 1 -8.92 4.49 -11.86
C MET A 1 -7.64 4.82 -11.10
N SER A 2 -7.75 5.33 -9.86
CA SER A 2 -6.61 5.75 -9.03
C SER A 2 -6.58 4.97 -7.71
N LEU A 3 -5.40 4.86 -7.09
CA LEU A 3 -5.20 4.19 -5.79
C LEU A 3 -6.17 4.68 -4.71
N TYR A 4 -6.43 5.99 -4.65
CA TYR A 4 -7.40 6.59 -3.74
C TYR A 4 -8.81 6.00 -3.90
N ASN A 5 -9.28 5.83 -5.15
CA ASN A 5 -10.61 5.28 -5.42
C ASN A 5 -10.71 3.80 -5.04
N ASP A 6 -9.58 3.08 -5.04
CA ASP A 6 -9.53 1.69 -4.61
C ASP A 6 -9.55 1.57 -3.09
N LEU A 7 -8.84 2.46 -2.38
CA LEU A 7 -8.83 2.53 -0.90
C LEU A 7 -10.17 2.95 -0.30
N VAL A 8 -10.92 3.81 -0.99
CA VAL A 8 -12.26 4.28 -0.55
C VAL A 8 -13.36 3.27 -0.92
N ARG A 9 -13.05 2.19 -1.65
CA ARG A 9 -14.06 1.24 -2.10
C ARG A 9 -14.46 0.30 -0.96
N HIS A 10 -15.72 0.39 -0.52
CA HIS A 10 -16.25 -0.40 0.60
C HIS A 10 -16.90 -1.74 0.20
N GLU A 11 -17.24 -1.90 -1.08
CA GLU A 11 -17.88 -3.11 -1.62
C GLU A 11 -16.98 -3.78 -2.66
N PHE A 12 -16.02 -4.58 -2.21
CA PHE A 12 -15.34 -5.54 -3.10
C PHE A 12 -16.30 -6.71 -3.37
N GLY A 13 -16.75 -6.87 -4.60
CA GLY A 13 -17.47 -8.07 -5.04
C GLY A 13 -18.92 -7.89 -5.54
N LYS A 14 -19.57 -6.73 -5.38
CA LYS A 14 -20.85 -6.46 -6.06
C LYS A 14 -20.61 -5.90 -7.46
N GLY A 15 -20.47 -6.79 -8.43
CA GLY A 15 -20.41 -6.43 -9.85
C GLY A 15 -19.07 -5.89 -10.35
N ALA A 16 -18.00 -6.01 -9.56
CA ALA A 16 -16.65 -5.71 -10.03
C ALA A 16 -16.19 -6.78 -11.03
N THR A 17 -15.60 -6.35 -12.15
CA THR A 17 -15.07 -7.28 -13.16
C THR A 17 -13.73 -7.87 -12.72
N VAL A 18 -13.32 -8.98 -13.33
CA VAL A 18 -12.00 -9.60 -13.06
C VAL A 18 -10.86 -8.63 -13.39
N ASP A 19 -10.97 -7.89 -14.50
CA ASP A 19 -9.97 -6.91 -14.92
C ASP A 19 -9.87 -5.73 -13.94
N GLU A 20 -11.00 -5.31 -13.35
CA GLU A 20 -11.00 -4.30 -12.29
C GLU A 20 -10.28 -4.79 -11.03
N LEU A 21 -10.52 -6.04 -10.62
CA LEU A 21 -9.87 -6.65 -9.46
C LEU A 21 -8.35 -6.82 -9.68
N GLU A 22 -7.94 -7.23 -10.89
CA GLU A 22 -6.52 -7.32 -11.25
C GLU A 22 -5.84 -5.95 -11.31
N GLY A 23 -6.54 -4.95 -11.87
CA GLY A 23 -6.06 -3.57 -11.87
C GLY A 23 -5.89 -2.98 -10.47
N ILE A 24 -6.79 -3.32 -9.53
CA ILE A 24 -6.65 -2.94 -8.12
C ILE A 24 -5.39 -3.58 -7.54
N GLN A 25 -5.24 -4.91 -7.69
CA GLN A 25 -4.08 -5.63 -7.17
C GLN A 25 -2.75 -5.00 -7.63
N ASN A 26 -2.59 -4.75 -8.93
CA ASN A 26 -1.36 -4.19 -9.48
C ASN A 26 -1.02 -2.80 -8.91
N ARG A 27 -2.03 -1.93 -8.74
CA ARG A 27 -1.82 -0.59 -8.15
C ARG A 27 -1.46 -0.67 -6.66
N MET A 28 -1.98 -1.66 -5.94
CA MET A 28 -1.61 -1.88 -4.54
C MET A 28 -0.16 -2.38 -4.41
N ASP A 29 0.26 -3.32 -5.28
CA ASP A 29 1.64 -3.82 -5.30
C ASP A 29 2.66 -2.72 -5.66
N GLU A 30 2.30 -1.85 -6.60
CA GLU A 30 3.09 -0.66 -6.95
C GLU A 30 3.19 0.30 -5.76
N ALA A 31 2.06 0.59 -5.08
CA ALA A 31 2.05 1.46 -3.91
C ALA A 31 2.92 0.92 -2.76
N VAL A 32 2.88 -0.40 -2.50
CA VAL A 32 3.77 -1.04 -1.50
C VAL A 32 5.23 -0.90 -1.92
N SER A 33 5.55 -1.12 -3.19
CA SER A 33 6.91 -0.99 -3.72
C SER A 33 7.45 0.43 -3.57
N ASP A 34 6.66 1.44 -3.94
CA ASP A 34 7.03 2.85 -3.80
C ASP A 34 7.26 3.25 -2.34
N LEU A 35 6.43 2.75 -1.42
CA LEU A 35 6.61 2.98 0.02
C LEU A 35 7.93 2.37 0.52
N LEU A 36 8.27 1.15 0.09
CA LEU A 36 9.54 0.50 0.46
C LEU A 36 10.76 1.25 -0.08
N LEU A 37 10.69 1.71 -1.33
CA LEU A 37 11.75 2.54 -1.94
C LEU A 37 11.90 3.88 -1.20
N GLY A 38 10.79 4.54 -0.86
CA GLY A 38 10.77 5.78 -0.09
C GLY A 38 11.36 5.62 1.31
N ILE A 39 10.98 4.56 2.04
CA ILE A 39 11.55 4.25 3.36
C ILE A 39 13.06 4.02 3.28
N SER A 40 13.52 3.29 2.26
CA SER A 40 14.95 3.05 2.03
C SER A 40 15.72 4.34 1.74
N ALA A 41 15.14 5.22 0.92
CA ALA A 41 15.71 6.54 0.64
C ALA A 41 15.78 7.43 1.89
N ILE A 42 14.75 7.42 2.74
CA ILE A 42 14.77 8.12 4.04
C ILE A 42 15.90 7.59 4.92
N GLY A 43 16.06 6.27 5.02
CA GLY A 43 17.16 5.67 5.79
C GLY A 43 18.55 6.13 5.29
N SER A 44 18.74 6.17 3.97
CA SER A 44 19.97 6.68 3.34
C SER A 44 20.19 8.16 3.68
N LEU A 45 19.17 9.00 3.55
CA LEU A 45 19.26 10.42 3.88
C LEU A 45 19.59 10.64 5.35
N MET A 46 18.94 9.91 6.26
CA MET A 46 19.22 9.98 7.70
C MET A 46 20.66 9.57 8.01
N PHE A 47 21.17 8.53 7.36
CA PHE A 47 22.57 8.10 7.51
C PHE A 47 23.53 9.23 7.14
N TRP A 48 23.38 9.83 5.95
CA TRP A 48 24.27 10.91 5.51
C TRP A 48 24.07 12.23 6.26
N ALA A 49 22.86 12.51 6.74
CA ALA A 49 22.58 13.71 7.53
C ALA A 49 23.37 13.76 8.85
N THR A 50 23.68 12.60 9.44
CA THR A 50 24.47 12.54 10.68
C THR A 50 25.93 12.96 10.52
N ASP A 51 26.45 12.99 9.30
CA ASP A 51 27.83 13.41 8.96
C ASP A 51 27.89 14.90 8.54
N ASN A 52 26.76 15.62 8.62
CA ASN A 52 26.70 17.04 8.27
C ASN A 52 26.82 17.92 9.51
N ASP A 53 27.92 18.68 9.59
CA ASP A 53 28.19 19.61 10.70
C ASP A 53 27.11 20.69 10.90
N ASN A 54 26.34 21.03 9.86
CA ASN A 54 25.24 21.98 9.95
C ASN A 54 23.93 21.33 10.44
N TYR A 55 23.89 20.01 10.58
CA TYR A 55 22.73 19.27 11.04
C TYR A 55 22.70 19.20 12.56
N THR A 56 22.15 20.25 13.17
CA THR A 56 22.15 20.41 14.63
C THR A 56 21.34 19.32 15.34
N GLU A 57 21.67 19.04 16.61
CA GLU A 57 20.92 18.07 17.42
C GLU A 57 19.44 18.44 17.58
N GLU A 58 19.11 19.74 17.62
CA GLU A 58 17.72 20.22 17.66
C GLU A 58 16.98 19.91 16.36
N THR A 59 17.61 20.16 15.21
CA THR A 59 17.08 19.79 13.90
C THR A 59 16.87 18.28 13.80
N ALA A 60 17.87 17.49 14.23
CA ALA A 60 17.81 16.04 14.24
C ALA A 60 16.62 15.51 15.08
N LYS A 61 16.44 16.02 16.30
CA LYS A 61 15.29 15.65 17.15
C LYS A 61 13.95 16.00 16.50
N GLY A 62 13.85 17.17 15.89
CA GLY A 62 12.65 17.63 15.19
C GLY A 62 12.28 16.74 14.01
N ASP A 63 13.26 16.38 13.19
CA ASP A 63 13.04 15.55 12.01
C ASP A 63 12.79 14.08 12.38
N MET A 64 13.56 13.52 13.32
CA MET A 64 13.31 12.16 13.81
C MET A 64 11.89 12.00 14.36
N ARG A 65 11.36 13.01 15.07
CA ARG A 65 9.97 12.98 15.55
C ARG A 65 8.96 12.95 14.40
N LYS A 66 9.16 13.78 13.37
CA LYS A 66 8.27 13.83 12.19
C LYS A 66 8.33 12.54 11.38
N ILE A 67 9.54 12.04 11.12
CA ILE A 67 9.77 10.77 10.41
C ILE A 67 9.15 9.61 11.19
N GLY A 68 9.35 9.55 12.50
CA GLY A 68 8.74 8.51 13.35
C GLY A 68 7.21 8.54 13.31
N ALA A 69 6.60 9.73 13.38
CA ALA A 69 5.15 9.87 13.26
C ALA A 69 4.65 9.42 11.88
N MET A 70 5.31 9.83 10.80
CA MET A 70 4.98 9.43 9.44
C MET A 70 5.10 7.91 9.24
N LEU A 71 6.18 7.28 9.72
CA LEU A 71 6.37 5.83 9.64
C LEU A 71 5.27 5.06 10.40
N GLY A 72 4.81 5.59 11.53
CA GLY A 72 3.66 5.04 12.25
C GLY A 72 2.40 4.99 11.38
N THR A 73 2.06 6.11 10.74
CA THR A 73 0.89 6.18 9.83
C THR A 73 1.07 5.34 8.58
N ILE A 74 2.27 5.30 7.99
CA ILE A 74 2.57 4.45 6.82
C ILE A 74 2.35 2.98 7.16
N GLY A 75 2.71 2.54 8.38
CA GLY A 75 2.46 1.16 8.83
C GLY A 75 0.97 0.78 8.75
N GLU A 76 0.08 1.67 9.19
CA GLU A 76 -1.37 1.45 9.08
C GLU A 76 -1.85 1.40 7.63
N VAL A 77 -1.30 2.26 6.76
CA VAL A 77 -1.62 2.25 5.33
C VAL A 77 -1.20 0.95 4.68
N VAL A 78 0.02 0.46 4.94
CA VAL A 78 0.52 -0.81 4.40
C VAL A 78 -0.34 -1.99 4.85
N LEU A 79 -0.80 -2.00 6.11
CA LEU A 79 -1.74 -3.02 6.58
C LEU A 79 -3.07 -2.98 5.82
N ALA A 80 -3.64 -1.78 5.64
CA ALA A 80 -4.87 -1.63 4.87
C ALA A 80 -4.72 -2.05 3.39
N LEU A 81 -3.57 -1.76 2.78
CA LEU A 81 -3.24 -2.22 1.42
C LEU A 81 -3.20 -3.76 1.35
N ASN A 82 -2.51 -4.41 2.30
CA ASN A 82 -2.42 -5.87 2.37
C ASN A 82 -3.79 -6.53 2.56
N ASP A 83 -4.62 -6.01 3.46
CA ASP A 83 -5.98 -6.51 3.68
C ASP A 83 -6.84 -6.37 2.42
N THR A 84 -6.69 -5.25 1.70
CA THR A 84 -7.40 -5.00 0.43
C THR A 84 -7.00 -6.01 -0.64
N VAL A 85 -5.69 -6.28 -0.78
CA VAL A 85 -5.18 -7.29 -1.72
C VAL A 85 -5.71 -8.69 -1.37
N ALA A 86 -5.66 -9.06 -0.09
CA ALA A 86 -6.16 -10.36 0.37
C ALA A 86 -7.66 -10.53 0.07
N ASN A 87 -8.47 -9.51 0.37
CA ASN A 87 -9.91 -9.50 0.10
C ASN A 87 -10.22 -9.61 -1.40
N ALA A 88 -9.50 -8.84 -2.24
CA ALA A 88 -9.65 -8.91 -3.70
C ALA A 88 -9.30 -10.30 -4.26
N GLY A 89 -8.25 -10.93 -3.74
CA GLY A 89 -7.82 -12.29 -4.13
C GLY A 89 -8.86 -13.37 -3.79
N VAL A 90 -9.50 -13.27 -2.61
CA VAL A 90 -10.60 -14.16 -2.21
C VAL A 90 -11.79 -13.98 -3.15
N CYS A 91 -12.25 -12.73 -3.37
CA CYS A 91 -13.37 -12.46 -4.27
C CYS A 91 -13.13 -12.96 -5.71
N ARG A 92 -11.90 -12.81 -6.24
CA ARG A 92 -11.52 -13.33 -7.56
C ARG A 92 -11.67 -14.85 -7.62
N SER A 93 -11.16 -15.55 -6.60
CA SER A 93 -11.21 -17.01 -6.52
C SER A 93 -12.65 -17.53 -6.51
N ASP A 94 -13.54 -16.86 -5.80
CA ASP A 94 -14.95 -17.24 -5.72
C ASP A 94 -15.71 -16.96 -7.01
N CYS A 95 -15.45 -15.83 -7.68
CA CYS A 95 -16.02 -15.52 -9.00
C CYS A 95 -15.63 -16.56 -10.08
N VAL A 96 -14.37 -17.02 -10.06
CA VAL A 96 -13.90 -18.09 -10.97
C VAL A 96 -14.57 -19.44 -10.67
N LYS A 97 -14.84 -19.75 -9.40
CA LYS A 97 -15.57 -20.99 -9.04
C LYS A 97 -17.04 -20.93 -9.47
N GLU A 98 -17.72 -19.80 -9.24
CA GLU A 98 -19.12 -19.64 -9.63
C GLU A 98 -19.32 -19.73 -11.16
N SER A 99 -18.45 -19.09 -11.94
CA SER A 99 -18.53 -19.14 -13.41
C SER A 99 -18.33 -20.56 -13.96
N LYS A 100 -17.40 -21.35 -13.39
CA LYS A 100 -17.23 -22.77 -13.75
C LYS A 100 -18.44 -23.64 -13.39
N MET A 101 -19.07 -23.40 -12.24
CA MET A 101 -20.29 -24.14 -11.85
C MET A 101 -21.48 -23.83 -12.78
N ARG A 102 -21.58 -22.60 -13.29
CA ARG A 102 -22.66 -22.21 -14.22
C ARG A 102 -22.44 -22.74 -15.64
N ALA A 103 -21.20 -22.88 -16.10
CA ALA A 103 -20.88 -23.38 -17.44
C ALA A 103 -20.97 -24.92 -17.58
N GLY A 104 -20.96 -25.65 -16.45
CA GLY A 104 -21.10 -27.11 -16.42
C GLY A 104 -22.54 -27.62 -16.27
N LYS A 105 -23.53 -26.73 -16.33
CA LYS A 105 -24.98 -27.04 -16.31
C LYS A 105 -25.58 -26.84 -17.69
#